data_AF-A0A7U9SAP9-F1
#
_entry.id   AF-A0A7U9SAP9-F1
#
_cell.length_a   1.000
_cell.length_b   1.000
_cell.length_c   1.000
_cell.angle_alpha   90.00
_cell.angle_beta   90.00
_cell.angle_gamma   90.00
#
_symmetry.space_group_name_H-M   'P 1'
#
loop_
_entity.id
_entity.type
_entity.pdbx_description
1 polymer ?
#
loop_
_entity_poly.entity_id
_entity_poly.type
_entity_poly.pdbx_seq_one_letter_code
_entity_poly.pdbx_strand_id
1 'polypeptide(L)'
;MVISDKEKNTGYLQADEENKKENVIGAINDIVTDLEDFEESDEKDDTIDDIGMDEEVPCMSITFGGLVYTSPITGATYKWHKIGDVEYLSVKELISMNNSKPVFLNRPWIILQDIRAVNKFRLMSKYEEVAKVNQLKKLFATGDTKLIEATIESALKSGMREVIISKVRTMYNNGVLNNTHIIRLLEDKLRFEIVSE
;
A
#
# COMPACT_ATOMS: atom_id res chain seq x y z
N MET A 1 17.38 11.07 56.32
CA MET A 1 17.33 12.08 55.25
C MET A 1 16.67 11.41 54.05
N VAL A 2 15.54 11.94 53.62
CA VAL A 2 14.63 11.41 52.59
C VAL A 2 15.13 11.87 51.22
N ILE A 3 15.28 10.98 50.23
CA ILE A 3 15.09 11.31 48.81
C ILE A 3 14.46 10.10 48.09
N SER A 4 13.26 10.34 47.57
CA SER A 4 12.46 9.53 46.66
C SER A 4 12.86 9.81 45.19
N ASP A 5 12.31 9.01 44.27
CA ASP A 5 12.13 9.28 42.82
C ASP A 5 13.32 8.99 41.88
N LYS A 6 13.18 8.37 40.71
CA LYS A 6 12.01 8.22 39.83
C LYS A 6 12.24 7.09 38.82
N GLU A 7 11.21 6.28 38.61
CA GLU A 7 10.98 5.54 37.38
C GLU A 7 10.84 6.52 36.19
N LYS A 8 11.41 6.17 35.04
CA LYS A 8 11.10 6.77 33.72
C LYS A 8 10.93 5.61 32.73
N ASN A 9 9.73 5.10 32.55
CA ASN A 9 8.70 5.52 31.59
C ASN A 9 9.10 5.26 30.12
N THR A 10 8.79 4.04 29.67
CA THR A 10 8.94 3.49 28.32
C THR A 10 7.72 3.87 27.42
N GLY A 11 7.33 5.16 27.42
CA GLY A 11 6.07 5.62 26.83
C GLY A 11 6.14 6.36 25.50
N TYR A 12 7.26 6.33 24.75
CA TYR A 12 7.49 7.28 23.65
C TYR A 12 7.59 6.69 22.23
N LEU A 13 7.26 5.41 22.00
CA LEU A 13 7.43 4.78 20.67
C LEU A 13 6.13 4.40 19.95
N GLN A 14 4.96 4.48 20.60
CA GLN A 14 3.70 4.00 20.01
C GLN A 14 2.93 5.08 19.21
N ALA A 15 3.02 6.35 19.59
CA ALA A 15 2.19 7.42 19.00
C ALA A 15 2.60 7.83 17.57
N ASP A 16 3.88 7.68 17.21
CA ASP A 16 4.41 8.14 15.91
C ASP A 16 4.16 7.15 14.77
N GLU A 17 3.93 5.87 15.07
CA GLU A 17 3.63 4.84 14.07
C GLU A 17 2.15 4.80 13.69
N GLU A 18 1.24 5.03 14.65
CA GLU A 18 -0.21 5.08 14.40
C GLU A 18 -0.57 6.25 13.47
N ASN A 19 -0.02 7.44 13.75
CA ASN A 19 -0.23 8.64 12.94
C ASN A 19 0.29 8.48 11.51
N LYS A 20 1.44 7.79 11.33
CA LYS A 20 2.03 7.53 10.00
C LYS A 20 1.24 6.48 9.21
N LYS A 21 0.73 5.43 9.87
CA LYS A 21 -0.11 4.39 9.24
C LYS A 21 -1.47 4.95 8.82
N GLU A 22 -2.05 5.87 9.59
CA GLU A 22 -3.26 6.62 9.18
C GLU A 22 -3.00 7.51 7.98
N ASN A 23 -1.83 8.16 7.89
CA ASN A 23 -1.49 9.03 6.76
C ASN A 23 -1.32 8.27 5.42
N VAL A 24 -0.72 7.07 5.44
CA VAL A 24 -0.62 6.22 4.23
C VAL A 24 -1.99 5.72 3.78
N ILE A 25 -2.87 5.36 4.74
CA ILE A 25 -4.24 4.94 4.42
C ILE A 25 -5.06 6.13 3.91
N GLY A 26 -4.85 7.32 4.49
CA GLY A 26 -5.38 8.59 4.03
C GLY A 26 -4.99 8.83 2.58
N ALA A 27 -3.69 8.85 2.26
CA ALA A 27 -3.22 9.05 0.89
C ALA A 27 -3.78 8.03 -0.12
N ILE A 28 -3.95 6.77 0.28
CA ILE A 28 -4.53 5.76 -0.62
C ILE A 28 -6.04 5.96 -0.79
N ASN A 29 -6.75 6.27 0.29
CA ASN A 29 -8.18 6.59 0.19
C ASN A 29 -8.39 7.89 -0.57
N ASP A 30 -7.58 8.92 -0.35
CA ASP A 30 -7.65 10.21 -1.04
C ASP A 30 -7.41 9.99 -2.53
N ILE A 31 -6.39 9.21 -2.92
CA ILE A 31 -6.22 8.80 -4.31
C ILE A 31 -7.46 8.04 -4.80
N VAL A 32 -7.92 7.02 -4.09
CA VAL A 32 -9.09 6.21 -4.53
C VAL A 32 -10.38 7.05 -4.59
N THR A 33 -10.57 8.02 -3.72
CA THR A 33 -11.72 8.93 -3.71
C THR A 33 -11.61 9.95 -4.85
N ASP A 34 -10.43 10.53 -5.07
CA ASP A 34 -10.15 11.34 -6.25
C ASP A 34 -10.38 10.52 -7.54
N LEU A 35 -10.18 9.20 -7.49
CA LEU A 35 -10.46 8.25 -8.57
C LEU A 35 -11.94 7.88 -8.71
N GLU A 36 -12.69 7.75 -7.61
CA GLU A 36 -14.13 7.46 -7.60
C GLU A 36 -14.94 8.67 -8.11
N ASP A 37 -14.44 9.88 -7.88
CA ASP A 37 -14.98 11.13 -8.45
C ASP A 37 -14.58 11.30 -9.94
N PHE A 38 -13.58 10.55 -10.41
CA PHE A 38 -13.28 10.38 -11.83
C PHE A 38 -14.23 9.33 -12.41
N GLU A 39 -15.32 9.77 -13.03
CA GLU A 39 -16.18 8.86 -13.81
C GLU A 39 -15.30 8.10 -14.82
N GLU A 40 -15.16 6.78 -14.65
CA GLU A 40 -14.55 5.91 -15.66
C GLU A 40 -15.52 5.84 -16.84
N SER A 41 -15.50 6.87 -17.68
CA SER A 41 -16.08 6.78 -19.01
C SER A 41 -15.14 5.91 -19.86
N ASP A 42 -15.68 4.88 -20.49
CA ASP A 42 -15.00 4.12 -21.56
C ASP A 42 -14.60 5.02 -22.75
N GLU A 43 -15.05 6.27 -22.76
CA GLU A 43 -14.58 7.34 -23.61
C GLU A 43 -13.36 8.02 -22.97
N LYS A 44 -12.25 8.14 -23.70
CA LYS A 44 -11.10 8.94 -23.29
C LYS A 44 -11.59 10.30 -22.85
N ASP A 45 -11.45 10.61 -21.57
CA ASP A 45 -11.62 11.97 -21.09
C ASP A 45 -10.49 12.83 -21.68
N ASP A 46 -10.78 13.51 -22.78
CA ASP A 46 -9.88 14.42 -23.49
C ASP A 46 -9.56 15.69 -22.66
N THR A 47 -10.04 15.79 -21.40
CA THR A 47 -9.77 16.94 -20.51
C THR A 47 -8.61 16.74 -19.53
N ILE A 48 -8.05 15.53 -19.43
CA ILE A 48 -6.82 15.29 -18.66
C ILE A 48 -5.61 15.59 -19.55
N ASP A 49 -4.91 16.70 -19.29
CA ASP A 49 -3.65 17.01 -19.98
C ASP A 49 -2.67 15.82 -19.87
N ASP A 50 -2.13 15.39 -21.02
CA ASP A 50 -1.12 14.31 -21.04
C ASP A 50 0.11 14.74 -20.25
N ILE A 51 0.53 13.90 -19.31
CA ILE A 51 1.71 14.16 -18.50
C ILE A 51 2.99 14.02 -19.33
N GLY A 52 3.81 15.06 -19.29
CA GLY A 52 5.08 15.17 -19.99
C GLY A 52 6.12 14.16 -19.51
N MET A 53 7.04 13.77 -20.40
CA MET A 53 8.03 12.72 -20.11
C MET A 53 9.03 13.09 -19.00
N ASP A 54 9.32 14.38 -18.84
CA ASP A 54 10.27 14.89 -17.86
C ASP A 54 9.57 15.38 -16.57
N GLU A 55 8.24 15.36 -16.52
CA GLU A 55 7.49 15.71 -15.30
C GLU A 55 7.73 14.67 -14.20
N GLU A 56 7.98 15.15 -12.99
CA GLU A 56 8.18 14.32 -11.81
C GLU A 56 6.84 13.92 -11.18
N VAL A 57 6.69 12.62 -10.94
CA VAL A 57 5.54 12.01 -10.31
C VAL A 57 5.94 11.57 -8.90
N PRO A 58 5.21 12.01 -7.84
CA PRO A 58 5.43 11.51 -6.50
C PRO A 58 5.00 10.04 -6.41
N CYS A 59 5.92 9.19 -5.98
CA CYS A 59 5.76 7.74 -5.88
C CYS A 59 5.89 7.31 -4.42
N MET A 60 4.80 6.88 -3.79
CA MET A 60 4.78 6.43 -2.40
C MET A 60 5.04 4.93 -2.30
N SER A 61 5.92 4.47 -1.40
CA SER A 61 6.04 3.04 -1.11
C SER A 61 4.86 2.53 -0.28
N ILE A 62 4.30 1.40 -0.67
CA ILE A 62 3.33 0.64 0.14
C ILE A 62 3.89 -0.70 0.64
N THR A 63 5.18 -0.92 0.41
CA THR A 63 5.87 -2.15 0.81
C THR A 63 6.46 -1.98 2.20
N PHE A 64 6.43 -3.05 3.01
CA PHE A 64 7.06 -3.04 4.31
C PHE A 64 8.57 -3.26 4.18
N GLY A 65 9.35 -2.38 4.82
CA GLY A 65 10.81 -2.35 4.71
C GLY A 65 11.29 -1.37 3.65
N GLY A 66 12.60 -1.38 3.41
CA GLY A 66 13.22 -0.52 2.41
C GLY A 66 13.03 -1.07 1.00
N LEU A 67 12.72 -0.20 0.06
CA LEU A 67 12.59 -0.51 -1.36
C LEU A 67 13.66 0.24 -2.15
N VAL A 68 14.32 -0.44 -3.08
CA VAL A 68 15.36 0.17 -3.93
C VAL A 68 15.09 -0.15 -5.38
N TYR A 69 15.02 0.89 -6.20
CA TYR A 69 15.00 0.78 -7.65
C TYR A 69 16.26 1.41 -8.23
N THR A 70 16.91 0.72 -9.16
CA THR A 70 18.01 1.27 -9.95
C THR A 70 17.62 1.20 -11.41
N SER A 71 17.61 2.35 -12.07
CA SER A 71 17.25 2.47 -13.48
C SER A 71 18.29 1.77 -14.35
N PRO A 72 17.88 0.83 -15.22
CA PRO A 72 18.81 0.20 -16.14
C PRO A 72 19.28 1.14 -17.25
N ILE A 73 18.53 2.22 -17.52
CA ILE A 73 18.83 3.16 -18.60
C ILE A 73 19.75 4.28 -18.12
N THR A 74 19.42 4.90 -16.98
CA THR A 74 20.16 6.07 -16.48
C THR A 74 21.14 5.74 -15.36
N GLY A 75 21.03 4.56 -14.74
CA GLY A 75 21.78 4.20 -13.54
C GLY A 75 21.32 4.91 -12.27
N ALA A 76 20.30 5.79 -12.35
CA ALA A 76 19.73 6.49 -11.22
C ALA A 76 19.19 5.48 -10.19
N THR A 77 19.38 5.75 -8.90
CA THR A 77 18.92 4.87 -7.82
C THR A 77 17.96 5.62 -6.91
N TYR A 78 16.76 5.08 -6.77
CA TYR A 78 15.66 5.59 -5.95
C TYR A 78 15.46 4.66 -4.76
N LYS A 79 15.32 5.24 -3.56
CA LYS A 79 15.29 4.49 -2.31
C LYS A 79 14.17 4.98 -1.42
N TRP A 80 13.22 4.10 -1.17
CA TRP A 80 12.25 4.28 -0.10
C TRP A 80 12.80 3.58 1.14
N HIS A 81 12.95 4.28 2.25
CA HIS A 81 13.52 3.69 3.47
C HIS A 81 12.48 2.87 4.23
N LYS A 82 11.21 3.26 4.11
CA LYS A 82 10.07 2.62 4.78
C LYS A 82 8.79 2.83 3.98
N ILE A 83 7.75 2.14 4.42
CA ILE A 83 6.38 2.34 3.94
C ILE A 83 5.96 3.81 4.15
N GLY A 84 5.26 4.37 3.16
CA GLY A 84 4.81 5.76 3.14
C GLY A 84 5.86 6.77 2.72
N ASP A 85 7.13 6.39 2.56
CA ASP A 85 8.12 7.28 1.96
C ASP A 85 7.74 7.59 0.52
N VAL A 86 8.09 8.79 0.07
CA VAL A 86 7.78 9.29 -1.27
C VAL A 86 9.09 9.62 -1.96
N GLU A 87 9.25 9.11 -3.18
CA GLU A 87 10.34 9.47 -4.08
C GLU A 87 9.76 10.04 -5.36
N TYR A 88 10.48 10.96 -5.98
CA TYR A 88 10.04 11.65 -7.20
C TYR A 88 10.73 11.03 -8.40
N LEU A 89 9.93 10.49 -9.33
CA LEU A 89 10.42 9.87 -10.55
C LEU A 89 9.81 10.57 -11.75
N SER A 90 10.62 10.87 -12.76
CA SER A 90 10.08 11.36 -14.01
C SER A 90 9.23 10.29 -14.70
N VAL A 91 8.27 10.69 -15.53
CA VAL A 91 7.48 9.75 -16.33
C VAL A 91 8.39 8.84 -17.18
N LYS A 92 9.50 9.36 -17.70
CA LYS A 92 10.51 8.57 -18.41
C LYS A 92 11.12 7.47 -17.54
N GLU A 93 11.43 7.76 -16.28
CA GLU A 93 11.93 6.77 -15.33
C GLU A 93 10.86 5.77 -14.93
N LEU A 94 9.60 6.19 -14.80
CA LEU A 94 8.47 5.28 -14.59
C LEU A 94 8.24 4.34 -15.77
N ILE A 95 8.41 4.80 -17.02
CA ILE A 95 8.38 3.93 -18.21
C ILE A 95 9.52 2.91 -18.13
N SER A 96 10.74 3.34 -17.82
CA SER A 96 11.90 2.45 -17.62
C SER A 96 11.62 1.40 -16.53
N MET A 97 11.02 1.83 -15.41
CA MET A 97 10.65 0.97 -14.30
C MET A 97 9.58 -0.05 -14.72
N ASN A 98 8.54 0.39 -15.42
CA ASN A 98 7.46 -0.48 -15.87
C ASN A 98 7.98 -1.59 -16.80
N ASN A 99 8.92 -1.25 -17.67
CA ASN A 99 9.50 -2.19 -18.63
C ASN A 99 10.49 -3.16 -17.97
N SER A 100 11.32 -2.68 -17.03
CA SER A 100 12.40 -3.47 -16.45
C SER A 100 12.01 -4.23 -15.18
N LYS A 101 11.16 -3.63 -14.35
CA LYS A 101 10.66 -4.16 -13.08
C LYS A 101 9.18 -3.86 -12.93
N PRO A 102 8.31 -4.48 -13.75
CA PRO A 102 6.87 -4.23 -13.73
C PRO A 102 6.23 -4.47 -12.36
N VAL A 103 6.86 -5.25 -11.48
CA VAL A 103 6.39 -5.49 -10.11
C VAL A 103 6.17 -4.19 -9.33
N PHE A 104 6.91 -3.11 -9.62
CA PHE A 104 6.74 -1.85 -8.90
C PHE A 104 5.35 -1.23 -9.11
N LEU A 105 4.79 -1.34 -10.33
CA LEU A 105 3.51 -0.73 -10.72
C LEU A 105 2.38 -1.77 -10.87
N ASN A 106 2.66 -2.91 -11.50
CA ASN A 106 1.65 -3.94 -11.80
C ASN A 106 1.33 -4.86 -10.61
N ARG A 107 2.23 -4.97 -9.63
CA ARG A 107 1.95 -5.59 -8.32
C ARG A 107 2.34 -4.59 -7.25
N PRO A 108 1.57 -3.50 -7.13
CA PRO A 108 2.06 -2.20 -6.73
C PRO A 108 2.90 -2.30 -5.45
N TRP A 109 4.20 -2.08 -5.60
CA TRP A 109 5.09 -1.83 -4.47
C TRP A 109 5.14 -0.35 -4.13
N ILE A 110 4.79 0.47 -5.13
CA ILE A 110 4.63 1.91 -5.03
C ILE A 110 3.26 2.34 -5.59
N ILE A 111 2.77 3.49 -5.15
CA ILE A 111 1.58 4.17 -5.65
C ILE A 111 1.99 5.53 -6.20
N LEU A 112 1.57 5.81 -7.42
CA LEU A 112 1.67 7.12 -8.07
C LEU A 112 0.60 8.06 -7.51
N GLN A 113 1.00 9.25 -7.06
CA GLN A 113 0.11 10.27 -6.50
C GLN A 113 -0.33 11.32 -7.54
N ASP A 114 -0.08 11.07 -8.83
CA ASP A 114 -0.55 11.91 -9.94
C ASP A 114 -1.52 11.09 -10.81
N ILE A 115 -2.78 11.52 -10.87
CA ILE A 115 -3.84 10.88 -11.64
C ILE A 115 -3.51 10.75 -13.12
N ARG A 116 -2.82 11.74 -13.71
CA ARG A 116 -2.42 11.72 -15.11
C ARG A 116 -1.46 10.56 -15.38
N ALA A 117 -0.55 10.30 -14.43
CA ALA A 117 0.35 9.16 -14.48
C ALA A 117 -0.39 7.83 -14.25
N VAL A 118 -1.30 7.77 -13.28
CA VAL A 118 -2.14 6.57 -13.03
C VAL A 118 -2.89 6.15 -14.29
N ASN A 119 -3.48 7.11 -14.99
CA ASN A 119 -4.19 6.88 -16.26
C ASN A 119 -3.23 6.45 -17.37
N LYS A 120 -2.08 7.11 -17.52
CA LYS A 120 -1.04 6.76 -18.50
C LYS A 120 -0.57 5.31 -18.35
N PHE A 121 -0.40 4.84 -17.12
CA PHE A 121 0.05 3.47 -16.81
C PHE A 121 -1.09 2.46 -16.62
N ARG A 122 -2.37 2.88 -16.73
CA ARG A 122 -3.58 2.03 -16.57
C ARG A 122 -3.59 1.28 -15.23
N LEU A 123 -3.27 2.00 -14.16
CA LEU A 123 -3.14 1.44 -12.81
C LEU A 123 -4.44 1.47 -11.99
N MET A 124 -5.49 2.14 -12.49
CA MET A 124 -6.82 2.26 -11.87
C MET A 124 -7.30 0.95 -11.25
N SER A 125 -7.47 -0.08 -12.09
CA SER A 125 -7.98 -1.38 -11.64
C SER A 125 -7.08 -2.06 -10.59
N LYS A 126 -5.78 -1.71 -10.51
CA LYS A 126 -4.83 -2.29 -9.55
C LYS A 126 -4.95 -1.56 -8.22
N TYR A 127 -5.19 -0.25 -8.27
CA TYR A 127 -5.34 0.58 -7.08
C TYR A 127 -6.66 0.31 -6.36
N GLU A 128 -7.74 0.06 -7.09
CA GLU A 128 -9.00 -0.41 -6.49
C GLU A 128 -8.81 -1.70 -5.69
N GLU A 129 -7.99 -2.62 -6.20
CA GLU A 129 -7.69 -3.86 -5.49
C GLU A 129 -6.85 -3.59 -4.24
N VAL A 130 -5.88 -2.68 -4.30
CA VAL A 130 -5.13 -2.21 -3.11
C VAL A 130 -6.06 -1.54 -2.09
N ALA A 131 -7.02 -0.74 -2.53
CA ALA A 131 -8.01 -0.07 -1.68
C ALA A 131 -8.85 -1.08 -0.90
N LYS A 132 -9.34 -2.13 -1.59
CA LYS A 132 -10.05 -3.26 -0.98
C LYS A 132 -9.19 -3.95 0.10
N VAL A 133 -7.88 -4.09 -0.13
CA VAL A 133 -6.92 -4.62 0.85
C VAL A 133 -6.66 -3.63 2.01
N ASN A 134 -6.73 -2.33 1.80
CA ASN A 134 -6.59 -1.37 2.90
C ASN A 134 -7.83 -1.28 3.79
N GLN A 135 -9.00 -1.61 3.24
CA GLN A 135 -10.24 -1.75 4.00
C GLN A 135 -10.32 -3.04 4.83
N LEU A 136 -9.28 -3.90 4.83
CA LEU A 136 -9.27 -5.16 5.60
C LEU A 136 -9.63 -4.98 7.08
N LYS A 137 -9.33 -3.83 7.71
CA LYS A 137 -9.77 -3.53 9.08
C LYS A 137 -11.29 -3.46 9.21
N LYS A 138 -11.96 -2.72 8.32
CA LYS A 138 -13.42 -2.65 8.27
C LYS A 138 -14.01 -4.00 7.86
N LEU A 139 -13.36 -4.68 6.92
CA LEU A 139 -13.75 -5.99 6.41
C LEU A 139 -13.74 -7.06 7.51
N PHE A 140 -12.69 -7.15 8.31
CA PHE A 140 -12.62 -8.11 9.41
C PHE A 140 -13.63 -7.79 10.52
N ALA A 141 -13.96 -6.51 10.71
CA ALA A 141 -14.97 -6.07 11.65
C ALA A 141 -16.40 -6.47 11.25
N THR A 142 -16.68 -6.71 9.96
CA THR A 142 -18.00 -7.22 9.54
C THR A 142 -18.24 -8.67 9.99
N GLY A 143 -17.16 -9.44 10.17
CA GLY A 143 -17.24 -10.87 10.49
C GLY A 143 -17.75 -11.75 9.34
N ASP A 144 -18.03 -11.18 8.16
CA ASP A 144 -18.50 -11.93 6.99
C ASP A 144 -17.33 -12.69 6.34
N THR A 145 -17.21 -13.97 6.68
CA THR A 145 -16.12 -14.83 6.20
C THR A 145 -16.13 -15.02 4.68
N LYS A 146 -17.30 -14.98 4.02
CA LYS A 146 -17.40 -15.15 2.57
C LYS A 146 -16.90 -13.90 1.84
N LEU A 147 -17.29 -12.73 2.35
CA LEU A 147 -16.82 -11.46 1.81
C LEU A 147 -15.30 -11.28 2.03
N ILE A 148 -14.80 -11.67 3.21
CA ILE A 148 -13.37 -11.71 3.52
C ILE A 148 -12.64 -12.63 2.55
N GLU A 149 -13.12 -13.87 2.37
CA GLU A 149 -12.54 -14.84 1.45
C GLU A 149 -12.48 -14.31 0.01
N ALA A 150 -13.57 -13.76 -0.51
CA ALA A 150 -13.62 -13.22 -1.87
C ALA A 150 -12.65 -12.04 -2.07
N THR A 151 -12.51 -11.17 -1.07
CA THR A 151 -11.60 -10.03 -1.12
C THR A 151 -10.13 -10.48 -1.12
N ILE A 152 -9.80 -11.47 -0.28
CA ILE A 152 -8.46 -12.04 -0.21
C ILE A 152 -8.12 -12.78 -1.51
N GLU A 153 -9.04 -13.56 -2.06
CA GLU A 153 -8.84 -14.24 -3.35
C GLU A 153 -8.64 -13.27 -4.51
N SER A 154 -9.39 -12.17 -4.55
CA SER A 154 -9.19 -11.11 -5.54
C SER A 154 -7.77 -10.55 -5.44
N ALA A 155 -7.36 -10.15 -4.23
CA ALA A 155 -6.06 -9.54 -4.02
C ALA A 155 -4.88 -10.51 -4.25
N LEU A 156 -5.08 -11.81 -4.02
CA LEU A 156 -4.11 -12.85 -4.39
C LEU A 156 -3.94 -12.97 -5.91
N LYS A 157 -5.03 -12.91 -6.69
CA LYS A 157 -4.96 -12.92 -8.17
C LYS A 157 -4.19 -11.72 -8.71
N SER A 158 -4.27 -10.59 -8.03
CA SER A 158 -3.52 -9.36 -8.31
C SER A 158 -2.06 -9.40 -7.89
N GLY A 159 -1.60 -10.50 -7.29
CA GLY A 159 -0.22 -10.65 -6.85
C GLY A 159 0.14 -9.83 -5.61
N MET A 160 -0.85 -9.36 -4.83
CA MET A 160 -0.65 -8.57 -3.61
C MET A 160 -0.46 -9.43 -2.35
N ARG A 161 -0.18 -10.72 -2.50
CA ARG A 161 -0.02 -11.66 -1.38
C ARG A 161 0.85 -11.12 -0.25
N GLU A 162 2.03 -10.59 -0.58
CA GLU A 162 2.99 -10.08 0.41
C GLU A 162 2.47 -8.84 1.14
N VAL A 163 1.74 -7.95 0.45
CA VAL A 163 1.12 -6.76 1.04
C VAL A 163 0.05 -7.18 2.04
N ILE A 164 -0.80 -8.15 1.66
CA ILE A 164 -1.84 -8.70 2.53
C ILE A 164 -1.22 -9.36 3.76
N ILE A 165 -0.22 -10.24 3.58
CA ILE A 165 0.48 -10.92 4.68
C ILE A 165 1.02 -9.90 5.68
N SER A 166 1.70 -8.86 5.19
CA SER A 166 2.29 -7.87 6.07
C SER A 166 1.24 -7.04 6.81
N LYS A 167 0.14 -6.68 6.13
CA LYS A 167 -1.00 -5.99 6.75
C LYS A 167 -1.65 -6.85 7.84
N VAL A 168 -1.94 -8.10 7.52
CA VAL A 168 -2.54 -9.09 8.42
C VAL A 168 -1.67 -9.31 9.66
N ARG A 169 -0.35 -9.48 9.48
CA ARG A 169 0.60 -9.59 10.59
C ARG A 169 0.63 -8.34 11.46
N THR A 170 0.61 -7.15 10.85
CA THR A 170 0.53 -5.88 11.59
C THR A 170 -0.77 -5.80 12.41
N MET A 171 -1.90 -6.18 11.82
CA MET A 171 -3.19 -6.15 12.49
C MET A 171 -3.29 -7.17 13.63
N TYR A 172 -2.68 -8.35 13.47
CA TYR A 172 -2.58 -9.36 14.52
C TYR A 172 -1.73 -8.85 15.69
N ASN A 173 -0.51 -8.35 15.39
CA ASN A 173 0.41 -7.82 16.41
C ASN A 173 -0.18 -6.64 17.20
N ASN A 174 -1.00 -5.82 16.55
CA ASN A 174 -1.65 -4.67 17.19
C ASN A 174 -2.99 -5.02 17.85
N GLY A 175 -3.39 -6.29 17.90
CA GLY A 175 -4.63 -6.76 18.53
C GLY A 175 -5.93 -6.42 17.77
N VAL A 176 -5.81 -5.83 16.58
CA VAL A 176 -6.95 -5.46 15.72
C VAL A 176 -7.56 -6.70 15.06
N LEU A 177 -6.72 -7.65 14.64
CA LEU A 177 -7.13 -8.96 14.15
C LEU A 177 -7.02 -9.98 15.29
N ASN A 178 -8.13 -10.23 15.99
CA ASN A 178 -8.19 -11.14 17.14
C ASN A 178 -9.21 -12.29 16.96
N ASN A 179 -9.98 -12.29 15.87
CA ASN A 179 -10.94 -13.34 15.58
C ASN A 179 -10.22 -14.60 15.05
N THR A 180 -10.16 -15.64 15.86
CA THR A 180 -9.48 -16.91 15.54
C THR A 180 -10.00 -17.58 14.27
N HIS A 181 -11.28 -17.43 13.94
CA HIS A 181 -11.86 -18.03 12.74
C HIS A 181 -11.38 -17.31 11.48
N ILE A 182 -11.31 -15.98 11.52
CA ILE A 182 -10.75 -15.15 10.44
C ILE A 182 -9.24 -15.40 10.29
N ILE A 183 -8.51 -15.52 11.40
CA ILE A 183 -7.07 -15.81 11.38
C ILE A 183 -6.81 -17.13 10.63
N ARG A 184 -7.51 -18.22 10.99
CA ARG A 184 -7.36 -19.52 10.32
C ARG A 184 -7.71 -19.47 8.83
N LEU A 185 -8.76 -18.73 8.47
CA LEU A 185 -9.13 -18.53 7.07
C LEU A 185 -8.00 -17.85 6.29
N LEU A 186 -7.39 -16.81 6.87
CA LEU A 186 -6.29 -16.08 6.26
C LEU A 186 -5.04 -16.97 6.15
N GLU A 187 -4.71 -17.78 7.15
CA GLU A 187 -3.55 -18.69 7.10
C GLU A 187 -3.68 -19.72 5.98
N ASP A 188 -4.87 -20.31 5.81
CA ASP A 188 -5.13 -21.28 4.74
C ASP A 188 -5.03 -20.63 3.35
N LYS A 189 -5.67 -19.47 3.17
CA LYS A 189 -5.71 -18.78 1.86
C LYS A 189 -4.38 -18.17 1.48
N LEU A 190 -3.67 -17.57 2.43
CA LEU A 190 -2.36 -16.97 2.19
C LEU A 190 -1.23 -18.00 2.16
N ARG A 191 -1.49 -19.25 2.60
CA ARG A 191 -0.47 -20.29 2.77
C ARG A 191 0.70 -19.74 3.61
N PHE A 192 0.37 -19.11 4.73
CA PHE A 192 1.31 -18.40 5.57
C PHE A 192 0.85 -18.43 7.02
N GLU A 193 1.77 -18.68 7.94
CA GLU A 193 1.50 -18.73 9.37
C GLU A 193 1.58 -17.33 9.97
N ILE A 194 0.45 -16.86 10.52
CA ILE A 194 0.34 -15.52 11.11
C ILE A 194 0.81 -15.57 12.56
N VAL A 195 0.42 -16.61 13.28
CA VAL A 195 0.80 -16.83 14.67
C VAL A 195 2.15 -17.56 14.72
N SER A 196 3.23 -16.82 14.98
CA SER A 196 4.48 -17.48 15.37
C SER A 196 4.36 -17.88 16.83
N GLU A 197 4.55 -19.16 17.14
CA GLU A 197 4.86 -19.62 18.50
C GLU A 197 6.10 -18.91 19.07
#